data_AF-G7YJQ1-F1
#
_entry.id   AF-G7YJQ1-F1
#
_cell.length_a   1.000
_cell.length_b   1.000
_cell.length_c   1.000
_cell.angle_alpha   90.00
_cell.angle_beta   90.00
_cell.angle_gamma   90.00
#
_symmetry.space_group_name_H-M   'P 1'
#
loop_
_entity.id
_entity.type
_entity.pdbx_description
1 polymer ?
#
loop_
_entity_poly.entity_id
_entity_poly.type
_entity_poly.pdbx_seq_one_letter_code
_entity_poly.pdbx_strand_id
1 'polypeptide(L)'
;MTGTKDNRDADSSDADEHFDADGVLKMRTQYDIGAHALVTCFYARCARHNRVARELAKRLRRLGYTVFEELRAPTSTSFIKPDLIAVRERRATVIDVSIVSDGRGVTVWNEKKQKHGADEFSLAIISALRAIGCDVDFLVHHPMIISYRGICFPQSAKAVIGLGLSKVTVSDLCLLAIVGSLRTYDTFMRGTWR
;
A
#
# COMPACT_ATOMS: atom_id res chain seq x y z
N MET A 1 33.90 -66.73 0.84
CA MET A 1 34.73 -65.64 1.43
C MET A 1 34.07 -64.32 1.08
N THR A 2 33.72 -63.53 2.12
CA THR A 2 33.56 -62.05 2.18
C THR A 2 32.67 -61.35 1.13
N GLY A 3 31.66 -60.53 1.41
CA GLY A 3 31.17 -59.85 2.62
C GLY A 3 30.11 -58.80 2.17
N THR A 4 29.19 -58.46 3.05
CA THR A 4 28.07 -57.50 2.91
C THR A 4 28.48 -56.02 2.97
N LYS A 5 27.72 -55.11 2.32
CA LYS A 5 27.10 -53.89 2.92
C LYS A 5 26.36 -52.97 1.92
N ASP A 6 25.16 -52.54 2.35
CA ASP A 6 24.40 -51.34 1.94
C ASP A 6 25.17 -50.02 2.14
N ASN A 7 24.90 -48.98 1.32
CA ASN A 7 24.17 -47.74 1.69
C ASN A 7 24.41 -46.54 0.73
N ARG A 8 23.28 -45.87 0.40
CA ARG A 8 23.01 -44.41 0.33
C ARG A 8 23.69 -43.45 -0.68
N ASP A 9 22.77 -42.72 -1.35
CA ASP A 9 22.70 -41.28 -1.66
C ASP A 9 23.81 -40.63 -2.51
N ALA A 10 23.43 -40.06 -3.68
CA ALA A 10 23.30 -38.60 -3.86
C ALA A 10 23.09 -38.18 -5.32
N ASP A 11 22.16 -37.25 -5.46
CA ASP A 11 21.80 -36.35 -6.55
C ASP A 11 23.00 -35.52 -7.07
N SER A 12 23.06 -35.25 -8.38
CA SER A 12 23.65 -34.01 -8.88
C SER A 12 23.14 -33.71 -10.28
N SER A 13 22.15 -32.83 -10.31
CA SER A 13 21.76 -32.01 -11.45
C SER A 13 22.96 -31.20 -11.96
N ASP A 14 23.27 -31.35 -13.24
CA ASP A 14 24.22 -30.52 -13.95
C ASP A 14 23.68 -29.07 -14.02
N ALA A 15 24.23 -28.19 -13.19
CA ALA A 15 24.11 -26.76 -13.34
C ALA A 15 25.30 -26.26 -14.18
N ASP A 16 25.03 -25.71 -15.36
CA ASP A 16 26.03 -25.06 -16.20
C ASP A 16 26.68 -23.88 -15.45
N GLU A 17 27.87 -24.11 -14.90
CA GLU A 17 28.71 -23.07 -14.30
C GLU A 17 29.43 -22.27 -15.38
N HIS A 18 29.10 -20.98 -15.53
CA HIS A 18 29.76 -20.08 -16.48
C HIS A 18 30.82 -19.23 -15.77
N PHE A 19 32.08 -19.59 -15.93
CA PHE A 19 33.26 -18.89 -15.41
C PHE A 19 33.73 -17.79 -16.37
N ASP A 20 34.35 -16.72 -15.84
CA ASP A 20 35.04 -15.72 -16.66
C ASP A 20 36.51 -16.09 -16.94
N ALA A 21 37.20 -15.28 -17.75
CA ALA A 21 38.53 -15.56 -18.29
C ALA A 21 39.63 -15.76 -17.22
N ASP A 22 39.37 -15.36 -15.97
CA ASP A 22 40.27 -15.51 -14.83
C ASP A 22 39.83 -16.63 -13.86
N GLY A 23 38.81 -17.41 -14.20
CA GLY A 23 38.38 -18.59 -13.46
C GLY A 23 37.61 -18.30 -12.16
N VAL A 24 36.99 -17.12 -12.04
CA VAL A 24 36.17 -16.77 -10.88
C VAL A 24 34.70 -17.05 -11.17
N LEU A 25 34.00 -17.73 -10.24
CA LEU A 25 32.55 -17.91 -10.32
C LEU A 25 31.89 -16.53 -10.30
N LYS A 26 31.27 -16.13 -11.42
CA LYS A 26 30.52 -14.87 -11.52
C LYS A 26 29.21 -15.00 -10.74
N MET A 27 29.29 -14.80 -9.43
CA MET A 27 28.11 -14.54 -8.61
C MET A 27 27.47 -13.26 -9.16
N ARG A 28 26.28 -13.37 -9.76
CA ARG A 28 25.48 -12.20 -10.16
C ARG A 28 25.49 -11.22 -8.98
N THR A 29 25.94 -10.00 -9.23
CA THR A 29 26.29 -9.03 -8.19
C THR A 29 25.11 -8.82 -7.25
N GLN A 30 25.38 -8.85 -5.94
CA GLN A 30 24.42 -8.64 -4.85
C GLN A 30 23.58 -7.35 -4.99
N TYR A 31 24.07 -6.39 -5.79
CA TYR A 31 23.38 -5.15 -6.15
C TYR A 31 22.19 -5.34 -7.10
N ASP A 32 22.23 -6.26 -8.06
CA ASP A 32 21.11 -6.50 -9.00
C ASP A 32 19.95 -7.24 -8.33
N ILE A 33 20.25 -8.16 -7.41
CA ILE A 33 19.25 -8.84 -6.57
C ILE A 33 18.59 -7.83 -5.62
N GLY A 34 19.38 -6.93 -5.03
CA GLY A 34 18.87 -5.85 -4.18
C GLY A 34 17.95 -4.88 -4.92
N ALA A 35 18.35 -4.41 -6.10
CA ALA A 35 17.53 -3.51 -6.91
C ALA A 35 16.24 -4.18 -7.42
N HIS A 36 16.32 -5.42 -7.91
CA HIS A 36 15.16 -6.18 -8.35
C HIS A 36 14.20 -6.49 -7.18
N ALA A 37 14.71 -6.89 -6.02
CA ALA A 37 13.90 -7.12 -4.82
C ALA A 37 13.23 -5.82 -4.36
N LEU A 38 13.93 -4.68 -4.40
CA LEU A 38 13.37 -3.37 -4.04
C LEU A 38 12.24 -2.94 -4.99
N VAL A 39 12.42 -3.09 -6.31
CA VAL A 39 11.40 -2.75 -7.31
C VAL A 39 10.19 -3.68 -7.20
N THR A 40 10.40 -4.98 -7.05
CA THR A 40 9.30 -5.95 -6.93
C THR A 40 8.55 -5.77 -5.61
N CYS A 41 9.27 -5.49 -4.51
CA CYS A 41 8.66 -5.12 -3.23
C CYS A 41 7.88 -3.81 -3.33
N PHE A 42 8.38 -2.84 -4.08
CA PHE A 42 7.66 -1.58 -4.31
C PHE A 42 6.32 -1.83 -5.00
N TYR A 43 6.28 -2.59 -6.10
CA TYR A 43 5.03 -2.95 -6.77
C TYR A 43 4.08 -3.73 -5.87
N ALA A 44 4.58 -4.69 -5.08
CA ALA A 44 3.75 -5.44 -4.13
C ALA A 44 3.18 -4.55 -3.02
N ARG A 45 3.96 -3.59 -2.51
CA ARG A 45 3.50 -2.60 -1.52
C ARG A 45 2.42 -1.70 -2.10
N CYS A 46 2.59 -1.20 -3.32
CA CYS A 46 1.59 -0.42 -4.04
C CYS A 46 0.31 -1.25 -4.27
N ALA A 47 0.44 -2.51 -4.67
CA ALA A 47 -0.70 -3.39 -4.90
C ALA A 47 -1.51 -3.63 -3.60
N ARG A 48 -0.84 -3.86 -2.47
CA ARG A 48 -1.49 -3.98 -1.16
C ARG A 48 -2.27 -2.72 -0.79
N HIS A 49 -1.61 -1.57 -0.90
CA HIS A 49 -2.20 -0.27 -0.63
C HIS A 49 -3.45 -0.03 -1.50
N ASN A 50 -3.30 -0.20 -2.81
CA ASN A 50 -4.37 0.04 -3.79
C ASN A 50 -5.56 -0.89 -3.59
N ARG A 51 -5.32 -2.13 -3.12
CA ARG A 51 -6.41 -3.06 -2.79
C ARG A 51 -7.28 -2.55 -1.64
N VAL A 52 -6.67 -1.98 -0.61
CA VAL A 52 -7.39 -1.38 0.52
C VAL A 52 -8.15 -0.13 0.06
N ALA A 53 -7.50 0.76 -0.70
CA ALA A 53 -8.13 1.97 -1.22
C ALA A 53 -9.35 1.65 -2.11
N ARG A 54 -9.22 0.72 -3.05
CA ARG A 54 -10.31 0.31 -3.96
C ARG A 54 -11.49 -0.33 -3.21
N GLU A 55 -11.21 -1.19 -2.23
CA GLU A 55 -12.29 -1.80 -1.44
C GLU A 55 -13.01 -0.73 -0.60
N LEU A 56 -12.26 0.21 0.00
CA LEU A 56 -12.85 1.32 0.73
C LEU A 56 -13.74 2.18 -0.18
N ALA A 57 -13.26 2.53 -1.38
CA ALA A 57 -14.03 3.27 -2.38
C ALA A 57 -15.33 2.55 -2.75
N LYS A 58 -15.26 1.24 -3.01
CA LYS A 58 -16.43 0.40 -3.31
C LYS A 58 -17.46 0.43 -2.20
N ARG A 59 -17.03 0.35 -0.93
CA ARG A 59 -17.94 0.36 0.23
C ARG A 59 -18.57 1.72 0.44
N LEU A 60 -17.82 2.81 0.26
CA LEU A 60 -18.34 4.17 0.33
C LEU A 60 -19.35 4.45 -0.79
N ARG A 61 -19.08 4.00 -2.03
CA ARG A 61 -20.05 4.11 -3.14
C ARG A 61 -21.36 3.39 -2.84
N ARG A 62 -21.31 2.21 -2.22
CA ARG A 62 -22.52 1.48 -1.78
C ARG A 62 -23.33 2.21 -0.71
N LEU A 63 -22.69 3.10 0.06
CA LEU A 63 -23.36 3.98 1.02
C LEU A 63 -23.88 5.28 0.38
N GLY A 64 -23.77 5.43 -0.95
CA GLY A 64 -24.26 6.62 -1.66
C GLY A 64 -23.27 7.79 -1.69
N TYR A 65 -21.98 7.56 -1.40
CA TYR A 65 -20.95 8.57 -1.64
C TYR A 65 -20.56 8.61 -3.12
N THR A 66 -20.36 9.81 -3.65
CA THR A 66 -19.59 10.01 -4.87
C THR A 66 -18.11 9.91 -4.50
N VAL A 67 -17.39 8.94 -5.07
CA VAL A 67 -15.98 8.70 -4.72
C VAL A 67 -15.08 8.89 -5.93
N PHE A 68 -14.16 9.85 -5.81
CA PHE A 68 -13.08 10.08 -6.76
C PHE A 68 -11.83 9.36 -6.28
N GLU A 69 -11.31 8.47 -7.11
CA GLU A 69 -10.02 7.81 -6.89
C GLU A 69 -8.93 8.66 -7.54
N GLU A 70 -7.84 8.92 -6.82
CA GLU A 70 -6.63 9.49 -7.41
C GLU A 70 -6.86 10.83 -8.15
N LEU A 71 -7.82 11.65 -7.69
CA LEU A 71 -8.15 12.95 -8.30
C LEU A 71 -6.92 13.85 -8.28
N ARG A 72 -6.57 14.39 -9.45
CA ARG A 72 -5.43 15.29 -9.60
C ARG A 72 -5.89 16.75 -9.43
N ALA A 73 -5.48 17.38 -8.34
CA ALA A 73 -5.77 18.78 -8.05
C ALA A 73 -4.51 19.64 -8.31
N PRO A 74 -4.51 20.54 -9.30
CA PRO A 74 -3.37 21.42 -9.56
C PRO A 74 -3.08 22.36 -8.38
N THR A 75 -1.79 22.62 -8.12
CA THR A 75 -1.32 23.68 -7.23
C THR A 75 -0.48 24.70 -8.01
N SER A 76 0.00 25.75 -7.34
CA SER A 76 0.84 26.78 -7.96
C SER A 76 2.13 26.24 -8.60
N THR A 77 2.70 25.19 -8.01
CA THR A 77 4.02 24.64 -8.38
C THR A 77 3.98 23.17 -8.81
N SER A 78 2.88 22.46 -8.56
CA SER A 78 2.78 21.01 -8.81
C SER A 78 1.31 20.58 -8.87
N PHE A 79 1.02 19.36 -8.42
CA PHE A 79 -0.32 18.85 -8.21
C PHE A 79 -0.36 17.98 -6.96
N ILE A 80 -1.53 17.95 -6.35
CA ILE A 80 -1.92 17.08 -5.26
C ILE A 80 -2.73 15.92 -5.84
N LYS A 81 -2.55 14.73 -5.26
CA LYS A 81 -3.26 13.52 -5.67
C LYS A 81 -3.54 12.63 -4.45
N PRO A 82 -4.63 12.87 -3.71
CA PRO A 82 -5.02 11.98 -2.62
C PRO A 82 -5.49 10.64 -3.18
N ASP A 83 -5.46 9.60 -2.35
CA ASP A 83 -5.90 8.27 -2.79
C ASP A 83 -7.40 8.27 -3.10
N LEU A 84 -8.20 8.85 -2.19
CA LEU A 84 -9.65 8.93 -2.30
C LEU A 84 -10.18 10.29 -1.85
N ILE A 85 -11.23 10.73 -2.53
CA ILE A 85 -12.10 11.82 -2.07
C ILE A 85 -13.53 11.30 -2.12
N ALA A 86 -14.17 11.23 -0.96
CA ALA A 86 -15.56 10.83 -0.82
C ALA A 86 -16.43 12.06 -0.56
N VAL A 87 -17.42 12.30 -1.41
CA VAL A 87 -18.35 13.43 -1.32
C VAL A 87 -19.76 12.94 -1.09
N ARG A 88 -20.42 13.53 -0.08
CA ARG A 88 -21.85 13.33 0.20
C ARG A 88 -22.39 14.57 0.90
N GLU A 89 -23.60 15.00 0.56
CA GLU A 89 -24.27 16.14 1.21
C GLU A 89 -23.38 17.39 1.28
N ARG A 90 -22.71 17.72 0.17
CA ARG A 90 -21.76 18.85 0.03
C ARG A 90 -20.57 18.81 1.00
N ARG A 91 -20.29 17.66 1.61
CA ARG A 91 -19.09 17.43 2.45
C ARG A 91 -18.13 16.52 1.73
N ALA A 92 -16.89 16.97 1.55
CA ALA A 92 -15.78 16.17 1.04
C ALA A 92 -14.95 15.61 2.19
N THR A 93 -14.64 14.31 2.12
CA THR A 93 -13.66 13.66 2.98
C THR A 93 -12.51 13.14 2.13
N VAL A 94 -11.32 13.69 2.34
CA VAL A 94 -10.08 13.20 1.75
C VAL A 94 -9.55 12.05 2.60
N ILE A 95 -9.28 10.91 1.98
CA ILE A 95 -8.83 9.69 2.65
C ILE A 95 -7.59 9.16 1.95
N ASP A 96 -6.44 9.31 2.59
CA ASP A 96 -5.22 8.66 2.15
C ASP A 96 -4.97 7.40 2.95
N VAL A 97 -4.77 6.29 2.26
CA VAL A 97 -4.47 4.98 2.85
C VAL A 97 -2.98 4.90 3.18
N SER A 98 -2.63 4.27 4.29
CA SER A 98 -1.25 3.95 4.63
C SER A 98 -1.16 2.62 5.33
N ILE A 99 -0.29 1.76 4.78
CA ILE A 99 0.07 0.51 5.43
C ILE A 99 1.45 0.67 6.07
N VAL A 100 1.47 0.69 7.40
CA VAL A 100 2.63 1.11 8.20
C VAL A 100 3.22 -0.04 9.00
N SER A 101 4.44 0.14 9.52
CA SER A 101 4.94 -0.73 10.59
C SER A 101 4.27 -0.44 11.92
N ASP A 102 4.28 -1.42 12.81
CA ASP A 102 3.79 -1.24 14.18
C ASP A 102 4.49 -0.03 14.85
N GLY A 103 3.76 0.70 15.69
CA GLY A 103 4.25 1.89 16.41
C GLY A 103 4.31 3.19 15.58
N ARG A 104 4.16 3.14 14.24
CA ARG A 104 4.26 4.34 13.38
C ARG A 104 2.95 5.09 13.15
N GLY A 105 1.84 4.61 13.70
CA GLY A 105 0.50 5.14 13.44
C GLY A 105 0.34 6.63 13.74
N VAL A 106 0.82 7.07 14.91
CA VAL A 106 0.72 8.48 15.35
C VAL A 106 1.57 9.40 14.46
N THR A 107 2.81 9.02 14.16
CA THR A 107 3.71 9.80 13.31
C THR A 107 3.11 9.98 11.92
N VAL A 108 2.65 8.90 11.29
CA VAL A 108 2.05 8.95 9.95
C VAL A 108 0.74 9.72 9.93
N TRP A 109 -0.06 9.63 11.01
CA TRP A 109 -1.27 10.44 11.17
C TRP A 109 -0.94 11.93 11.16
N ASN A 110 0.03 12.35 11.97
CA ASN A 110 0.44 13.75 12.06
C ASN A 110 1.07 14.25 10.76
N GLU A 111 1.94 13.47 10.13
CA GLU A 111 2.53 13.80 8.82
C GLU A 111 1.44 14.00 7.75
N LYS A 112 0.45 13.11 7.71
CA LYS A 112 -0.65 13.22 6.75
C LYS A 112 -1.54 14.42 7.03
N LYS A 113 -1.90 14.65 8.29
CA LYS A 113 -2.66 15.84 8.70
C LYS A 113 -1.91 17.14 8.41
N GLN A 114 -0.59 17.18 8.62
CA GLN A 114 0.23 18.37 8.35
C GLN A 114 0.34 18.66 6.84
N LYS A 115 0.58 17.63 6.02
CA LYS A 115 0.64 17.77 4.55
C LYS A 115 -0.66 18.30 3.94
N HIS A 116 -1.79 17.98 4.56
CA HIS A 116 -3.13 18.27 4.04
C HIS A 116 -3.85 19.39 4.83
N GLY A 117 -3.20 19.89 5.88
CA GLY A 117 -3.72 20.96 6.75
C GLY A 117 -3.30 22.36 6.29
N ALA A 118 -2.55 22.48 5.20
CA ALA A 118 -2.22 23.77 4.58
C ALA A 118 -3.41 24.27 3.74
N ASP A 119 -3.71 25.57 3.81
CA ASP A 119 -4.84 26.18 3.09
C ASP A 119 -4.77 25.96 1.58
N GLU A 120 -3.57 25.97 0.99
CA GLU A 120 -3.36 25.68 -0.44
C GLU A 120 -3.86 24.27 -0.83
N PHE A 121 -3.68 23.27 0.04
CA PHE A 121 -4.11 21.90 -0.22
C PHE A 121 -5.64 21.83 -0.35
N SER A 122 -6.33 22.40 0.64
CA SER A 122 -7.79 22.37 0.69
C SER A 122 -8.39 23.17 -0.46
N LEU A 123 -7.81 24.34 -0.78
CA LEU A 123 -8.23 25.18 -1.90
C LEU A 123 -8.05 24.48 -3.25
N ALA A 124 -6.94 23.78 -3.46
CA ALA A 124 -6.68 23.04 -4.69
C ALA A 124 -7.73 21.94 -4.91
N ILE A 125 -8.06 21.17 -3.86
CA ILE A 125 -9.05 20.10 -3.93
C ILE A 125 -10.46 20.66 -4.17
N ILE A 126 -10.86 21.69 -3.42
CA ILE A 126 -12.18 22.33 -3.59
C ILE A 126 -12.31 22.89 -5.01
N SER A 127 -11.27 23.54 -5.53
CA SER A 127 -11.25 24.08 -6.89
C SER A 127 -11.37 22.97 -7.94
N ALA A 128 -10.64 21.87 -7.76
CA ALA A 128 -10.71 20.72 -8.66
C ALA A 128 -12.10 20.05 -8.65
N LEU A 129 -12.71 19.91 -7.47
CA LEU A 129 -14.07 19.38 -7.34
C LEU A 129 -15.10 20.31 -8.00
N ARG A 130 -14.98 21.62 -7.81
CA ARG A 130 -15.86 22.61 -8.45
C ARG A 130 -15.74 22.57 -9.98
N ALA A 131 -14.52 22.42 -10.52
CA ALA A 131 -14.29 22.33 -11.96
C ALA A 131 -14.99 21.14 -12.62
N ILE A 132 -15.23 20.05 -11.88
CA ILE A 132 -15.98 18.86 -12.34
C ILE A 132 -17.46 18.90 -11.93
N GLY A 133 -17.97 20.06 -11.48
CA GLY A 133 -19.37 20.26 -11.11
C GLY A 133 -19.75 19.70 -9.73
N CYS A 134 -18.77 19.39 -8.87
CA CYS A 134 -19.00 18.87 -7.53
C CYS A 134 -18.70 19.96 -6.49
N ASP A 135 -19.73 20.71 -6.10
CA ASP A 135 -19.57 21.79 -5.12
C ASP A 135 -19.67 21.28 -3.68
N VAL A 136 -18.80 21.79 -2.81
CA VAL A 136 -18.63 21.33 -1.42
C VAL A 136 -18.46 22.51 -0.47
N ASP A 137 -19.10 22.42 0.70
CA ASP A 137 -19.05 23.44 1.74
C ASP A 137 -17.91 23.20 2.72
N PHE A 138 -17.60 21.93 2.97
CA PHE A 138 -16.61 21.52 3.97
C PHE A 138 -15.73 20.41 3.41
N LEU A 139 -14.43 20.54 3.65
CA LEU A 139 -13.44 19.52 3.36
C LEU A 139 -12.78 19.07 4.67
N VAL A 140 -12.76 17.76 4.90
CA VAL A 140 -12.09 17.15 6.05
C VAL A 140 -11.09 16.10 5.61
N HIS A 141 -9.94 16.05 6.26
CA HIS A 141 -8.92 15.05 6.00
C HIS A 141 -8.99 13.94 7.05
N HIS A 142 -9.16 12.68 6.63
CA HIS A 142 -9.23 11.53 7.52
C HIS A 142 -8.41 10.37 6.93
N PRO A 143 -7.11 10.25 7.27
CA PRO A 143 -6.28 9.20 6.71
C PRO A 143 -6.69 7.82 7.24
N MET A 144 -6.59 6.80 6.39
CA MET A 144 -6.83 5.42 6.75
C MET A 144 -5.51 4.70 7.01
N ILE A 145 -5.14 4.50 8.27
CA ILE A 145 -3.85 3.94 8.67
C ILE A 145 -4.07 2.54 9.23
N ILE A 146 -3.41 1.55 8.63
CA ILE A 146 -3.45 0.15 9.06
C ILE A 146 -2.01 -0.35 9.19
N SER A 147 -1.68 -1.09 10.25
CA SER A 147 -0.38 -1.76 10.29
C SER A 147 -0.33 -2.94 9.32
N TYR A 148 0.86 -3.38 8.93
CA TYR A 148 1.01 -4.56 8.08
C TYR A 148 0.43 -5.84 8.74
N ARG A 149 0.24 -5.84 10.07
CA ARG A 149 -0.41 -6.90 10.86
C ARG A 149 -1.93 -6.74 10.98
N GLY A 150 -2.52 -5.76 10.30
CA GLY A 150 -3.96 -5.54 10.30
C GLY A 150 -4.49 -4.81 11.52
N ILE A 151 -3.66 -4.06 12.25
CA ILE A 151 -4.14 -3.20 13.33
C ILE A 151 -4.58 -1.87 12.72
N CYS A 152 -5.87 -1.54 12.77
CA CYS A 152 -6.37 -0.24 12.33
C CYS A 152 -6.04 0.81 13.40
N PHE A 153 -5.55 1.97 12.97
CA PHE A 153 -5.34 3.08 13.88
C PHE A 153 -6.70 3.57 14.42
N PRO A 154 -6.88 3.77 15.75
CA PRO A 154 -8.19 4.05 16.33
C PRO A 154 -8.91 5.26 15.72
N GLN A 155 -8.17 6.32 15.40
CA GLN A 155 -8.71 7.53 14.79
C GLN A 155 -9.16 7.28 13.35
N SER A 156 -8.43 6.46 12.59
CA SER A 156 -8.84 6.00 11.26
C SER A 156 -10.13 5.19 11.33
N ALA A 157 -10.20 4.22 12.25
CA ALA A 157 -11.40 3.42 12.46
C ALA A 157 -12.61 4.29 12.83
N LYS A 158 -12.43 5.22 13.79
CA LYS A 158 -13.48 6.16 14.21
C LYS A 158 -13.97 7.02 13.04
N ALA A 159 -13.04 7.52 12.21
CA ALA A 159 -13.38 8.35 11.06
C ALA A 159 -14.22 7.59 10.04
N VAL A 160 -13.78 6.40 9.62
CA VAL A 160 -14.51 5.63 8.59
C VAL A 160 -15.84 5.06 9.11
N ILE A 161 -15.94 4.75 10.40
CA ILE A 161 -17.22 4.44 11.05
C ILE A 161 -18.14 5.66 11.08
N GLY A 162 -17.59 6.85 11.31
CA GLY A 162 -18.32 8.12 11.20
C GLY A 162 -18.84 8.43 9.79
N LEU A 163 -18.23 7.83 8.76
CA LEU A 163 -18.73 7.85 7.37
C LEU A 163 -19.82 6.78 7.10
N GLY A 164 -20.25 6.05 8.13
CA GLY A 164 -21.31 5.03 8.04
C GLY A 164 -20.81 3.61 7.74
N LEU A 165 -19.50 3.36 7.69
CA LEU A 165 -19.00 1.99 7.54
C LEU A 165 -19.16 1.19 8.83
N SER A 166 -19.48 -0.10 8.68
CA SER A 166 -19.57 -1.02 9.82
C SER A 166 -18.19 -1.38 10.39
N LYS A 167 -18.14 -1.82 11.65
CA LYS A 167 -16.92 -2.39 12.24
C LYS A 167 -16.41 -3.63 11.48
N VAL A 168 -17.32 -4.41 10.88
CA VAL A 168 -16.98 -5.56 10.02
C VAL A 168 -16.20 -5.08 8.80
N THR A 169 -16.64 -3.99 8.17
CA THR A 169 -15.90 -3.40 7.03
C THR A 169 -14.49 -2.97 7.44
N VAL A 170 -14.31 -2.39 8.63
CA VAL A 170 -12.96 -2.03 9.13
C VAL A 170 -12.10 -3.29 9.29
N SER A 171 -12.67 -4.36 9.83
CA SER A 171 -12.00 -5.67 9.95
C SER A 171 -11.61 -6.26 8.58
N ASP A 172 -12.50 -6.19 7.59
CA ASP A 172 -12.22 -6.63 6.22
C ASP A 172 -11.03 -5.87 5.62
N LEU A 173 -10.98 -4.54 5.79
CA LEU A 173 -9.86 -3.72 5.32
C LEU A 173 -8.54 -4.10 6.01
N CYS A 174 -8.57 -4.40 7.30
CA CYS A 174 -7.42 -4.92 8.04
C CYS A 174 -6.95 -6.28 7.51
N LEU A 175 -7.89 -7.19 7.23
CA LEU A 175 -7.58 -8.48 6.65
C LEU A 175 -6.93 -8.33 5.26
N LEU A 176 -7.43 -7.40 4.43
CA LEU A 176 -6.81 -7.09 3.15
C LEU A 176 -5.37 -6.59 3.30
N ALA A 177 -5.10 -5.78 4.33
CA ALA A 177 -3.74 -5.34 4.63
C ALA A 177 -2.84 -6.54 5.00
N ILE A 178 -3.30 -7.45 5.86
CA ILE A 178 -2.55 -8.67 6.24
C ILE A 178 -2.26 -9.53 5.01
N VAL A 179 -3.28 -9.88 4.23
CA VAL A 179 -3.14 -10.71 3.03
C VAL A 179 -2.17 -10.08 2.04
N GLY A 180 -2.22 -8.75 1.85
CA GLY A 180 -1.27 -8.06 0.99
C GLY A 180 0.15 -8.02 1.57
N SER A 181 0.29 -7.95 2.89
CA SER A 181 1.60 -8.00 3.56
C SER A 181 2.26 -9.37 3.38
N LEU A 182 1.51 -10.46 3.53
CA LEU A 182 2.00 -11.82 3.29
C LEU A 182 2.45 -11.99 1.84
N ARG A 183 1.67 -11.52 0.87
CA ARG A 183 2.08 -11.54 -0.55
C ARG A 183 3.34 -10.73 -0.81
N THR A 184 3.51 -9.59 -0.14
CA THR A 184 4.73 -8.77 -0.24
C THR A 184 5.93 -9.53 0.32
N TYR A 185 5.76 -10.20 1.46
CA TYR A 185 6.79 -11.04 2.06
C TYR A 185 7.17 -12.23 1.18
N ASP A 186 6.20 -12.98 0.65
CA ASP A 186 6.45 -14.10 -0.26
C ASP A 186 7.21 -13.66 -1.52
N THR A 187 6.85 -12.50 -2.05
CA THR A 187 7.52 -11.90 -3.21
C THR A 187 8.96 -11.54 -2.89
N PHE A 188 9.19 -10.94 -1.72
CA PHE A 188 10.54 -10.63 -1.24
C PHE A 188 11.38 -11.91 -1.11
N MET A 189 10.85 -12.93 -0.43
CA MET A 189 11.54 -14.21 -0.24
C MET A 189 11.88 -14.86 -1.59
N ARG A 190 10.93 -14.92 -2.54
CA ARG A 190 11.21 -15.49 -3.87
C ARG A 190 12.23 -14.69 -4.69
N GLY A 191 12.38 -13.38 -4.42
CA GLY A 191 13.31 -12.50 -5.10
C GLY A 191 14.73 -12.53 -4.54
N THR A 192 14.94 -12.97 -3.30
CA THR A 192 16.25 -13.03 -2.65
C THR A 192 16.96 -14.38 -2.76
N TRP A 193 16.26 -15.46 -3.13
CA TRP A 193 16.82 -16.82 -3.24
C TRP A 193 17.02 -17.30 -4.70
N ARG A 194 17.38 -16.40 -5.61
CA ARG A 194 17.72 -16.75 -7.01
C ARG A 194 19.14 -16.38 -7.36
#